data_AF-A0A976FQE5-F1
#
_entry.id   AF-A0A976FQE5-F1
#
_cell.length_a   1.000
_cell.length_b   1.000
_cell.length_c   1.000
_cell.angle_alpha   90.00
_cell.angle_beta   90.00
_cell.angle_gamma   90.00
#
_symmetry.space_group_name_H-M   'P 1'
#
loop_
_entity.id
_entity.type
_entity.pdbx_description
1 polymer ?
#
loop_
_entity_poly.entity_id
_entity_poly.type
_entity_poly.pdbx_seq_one_letter_code
_entity_poly.pdbx_strand_id
1 'polypeptide(L)'
;MISYSADFKVSKVPTAPVALQVASKKAVNDASKKVSGTREFATEIRTRLEPLMGYGWHIIVGKDFAVDLRYRKGACVLLYSKASKIKVMLYRTTSAVTSPPNKEHEALIKRSDQVCVKKEKSVVYESSMTDEMRDIVVDKTNRLYSHYESFKDKDAKIASALKHSLTFAYGPTWQVIVSPSREIACLPIADTNMHADFMVKKLRVMVYRHGGVHLDRHLDLLQLGKRLAFVLASICLLLYSFMAFYPSKSCDDSANVAGQHLSIDGGNLPGNCTAEELDRANSLTWWKTTSVVGVSGFTILASLIRMYSNSVASKLKRL
;
A
#
# COMPACT_ATOMS: atom_id res chain seq x y z
N MET A 1 -11.30 7.29 35.24
CA MET A 1 -9.88 7.38 34.81
C MET A 1 -9.50 6.02 34.22
N ILE A 2 -9.13 5.94 32.94
CA ILE A 2 -8.72 4.66 32.32
C ILE A 2 -7.22 4.53 32.55
N SER A 3 -6.81 3.53 33.35
CA SER A 3 -5.40 3.16 33.49
C SER A 3 -5.06 2.13 32.42
N TYR A 4 -4.14 2.47 31.52
CA TYR A 4 -3.67 1.54 30.49
C TYR A 4 -2.57 0.66 31.11
N SER A 5 -2.91 -0.58 31.46
CA SER A 5 -1.91 -1.56 31.91
C SER A 5 -0.89 -1.83 30.80
N ALA A 6 0.40 -1.90 31.18
CA ALA A 6 1.51 -2.13 30.24
C ALA A 6 1.65 -3.62 29.83
N ASP A 7 0.55 -4.24 29.40
CA ASP A 7 0.47 -5.67 29.04
C ASP A 7 0.01 -5.92 27.59
N PHE A 8 0.24 -4.95 26.69
CA PHE A 8 -0.20 -5.06 25.31
C PHE A 8 0.49 -6.23 24.58
N LYS A 9 -0.32 -7.04 23.92
CA LYS A 9 0.09 -8.17 23.08
C LYS A 9 -0.19 -7.85 21.63
N VAL A 10 0.76 -8.21 20.77
CA VAL A 10 0.61 -8.07 19.31
C VAL A 10 -0.32 -9.17 18.81
N SER A 11 -1.32 -8.80 18.03
CA SER A 11 -2.20 -9.73 17.33
C SER A 11 -1.44 -10.46 16.23
N LYS A 12 -1.82 -11.72 15.95
CA LYS A 12 -1.28 -12.48 14.82
C LYS A 12 -1.75 -11.93 13.46
N VAL A 13 -2.88 -11.22 13.47
CA VAL A 13 -3.52 -10.65 12.28
C VAL A 13 -3.82 -9.17 12.53
N PRO A 14 -3.41 -8.26 11.62
CA PRO A 14 -2.67 -8.51 10.39
C PRO A 14 -1.18 -8.84 10.63
N THR A 15 -0.56 -9.54 9.69
CA THR A 15 0.85 -9.95 9.79
C THR A 15 1.78 -8.77 9.52
N ALA A 16 2.62 -8.43 10.52
CA ALA A 16 3.63 -7.39 10.43
C ALA A 16 5.06 -7.96 10.56
N PRO A 17 6.09 -7.29 10.00
CA PRO A 17 7.48 -7.64 10.26
C PRO A 17 7.81 -7.59 11.76
N VAL A 18 8.65 -8.51 12.23
CA VAL A 18 9.02 -8.63 13.66
C VAL A 18 9.56 -7.31 14.23
N ALA A 19 10.40 -6.60 13.47
CA ALA A 19 10.93 -5.30 13.88
C ALA A 19 9.82 -4.28 14.18
N LEU A 20 8.78 -4.23 13.34
CA LEU A 20 7.64 -3.33 13.53
C LEU A 20 6.79 -3.76 14.74
N GLN A 21 6.59 -5.07 14.92
CA GLN A 21 5.87 -5.60 16.09
C GLN A 21 6.57 -5.21 17.41
N VAL A 22 7.89 -5.39 17.47
CA VAL A 22 8.71 -5.07 18.65
C VAL A 22 8.69 -3.56 18.93
N ALA A 23 8.93 -2.73 17.92
CA ALA A 23 8.91 -1.27 18.06
C ALA A 23 7.53 -0.76 18.51
N SER A 24 6.46 -1.27 17.88
CA SER A 24 5.08 -0.90 18.21
C SER A 24 4.72 -1.30 19.64
N LYS A 25 5.04 -2.53 20.05
CA LYS A 25 4.79 -3.01 21.41
C LYS A 25 5.52 -2.17 22.46
N LYS A 26 6.78 -1.82 22.19
CA LYS A 26 7.56 -0.95 23.07
C LYS A 26 6.92 0.43 23.19
N ALA A 27 6.63 1.09 22.06
CA ALA A 27 6.03 2.42 22.04
C ALA A 27 4.68 2.46 22.78
N VAL A 28 3.82 1.46 22.58
CA VAL A 28 2.50 1.37 23.22
C VAL A 28 2.61 1.14 24.73
N ASN A 29 3.44 0.19 25.17
CA ASN A 29 3.62 -0.09 26.60
C ASN A 29 4.34 1.04 27.35
N ASP A 30 5.21 1.80 26.68
CA ASP A 30 5.86 2.95 27.30
C ASP A 30 4.92 4.14 27.38
N ALA A 31 4.11 4.38 26.34
CA ALA A 31 3.07 5.41 26.37
C ALA A 31 2.01 5.10 27.45
N SER A 32 1.64 3.83 27.64
CA SER A 32 0.58 3.44 28.58
C SER A 32 0.90 3.77 30.05
N LYS A 33 2.19 3.89 30.37
CA LYS A 33 2.67 4.25 31.72
C LYS A 33 2.56 5.74 32.04
N LYS A 34 2.43 6.60 31.02
CA LYS A 34 2.59 8.06 31.15
C LYS A 34 1.26 8.82 31.08
N VAL A 35 0.28 8.29 30.36
CA VAL A 35 -0.95 9.03 30.01
C VAL A 35 -2.21 8.22 30.32
N SER A 36 -3.31 8.92 30.61
CA SER A 36 -4.59 8.30 30.97
C SER A 36 -5.73 8.66 30.01
N GLY A 37 -5.59 9.73 29.21
CA GLY A 37 -6.55 10.08 28.16
C GLY A 37 -6.35 9.27 26.87
N THR A 38 -7.44 8.89 26.18
CA THR A 38 -7.37 8.10 24.94
C THR A 38 -6.70 8.86 23.78
N ARG A 39 -6.99 10.16 23.64
CA ARG A 39 -6.36 11.01 22.61
C ARG A 39 -4.90 11.32 22.93
N GLU A 40 -4.58 11.57 24.20
CA GLU A 40 -3.20 11.73 24.69
C GLU A 40 -2.39 10.46 24.49
N PHE A 41 -3.00 9.29 24.75
CA PHE A 41 -2.38 7.99 24.51
C PHE A 41 -2.05 7.79 23.04
N ALA A 42 -2.99 8.05 22.13
CA ALA A 42 -2.71 8.00 20.70
C ALA A 42 -1.56 8.95 20.31
N THR A 43 -1.52 10.16 20.89
CA THR A 43 -0.51 11.18 20.59
C THR A 43 0.88 10.76 21.08
N GLU A 44 0.99 10.28 22.32
CA GLU A 44 2.25 9.82 22.90
C GLU A 44 2.80 8.59 22.15
N ILE A 45 1.93 7.67 21.69
CA ILE A 45 2.35 6.55 20.84
C ILE A 45 2.94 7.10 19.52
N ARG A 46 2.31 8.09 18.89
CA ARG A 46 2.80 8.69 17.65
C ARG A 46 4.19 9.30 17.84
N THR A 47 4.36 10.13 18.87
CA THR A 47 5.62 10.79 19.22
C THR A 47 6.76 9.79 19.46
N ARG A 48 6.46 8.60 19.98
CA ARG A 48 7.46 7.54 20.21
C ARG A 48 7.73 6.70 18.96
N LEU A 49 6.73 6.50 18.11
CA LEU A 49 6.81 5.62 16.96
C LEU A 49 7.50 6.29 15.76
N GLU A 50 7.20 7.56 15.51
CA GLU A 50 7.72 8.29 14.34
C GLU A 50 9.26 8.38 14.32
N PRO A 51 9.97 8.67 15.42
CA PRO A 51 11.44 8.66 15.42
C PRO A 51 12.06 7.28 15.12
N LEU A 52 11.33 6.21 15.45
CA LEU A 52 11.83 4.84 15.25
C LEU A 52 11.57 4.36 13.82
N MET A 53 10.37 4.64 13.30
CA MET A 53 9.83 3.99 12.10
C MET A 53 9.54 4.97 10.96
N GLY A 54 9.79 6.27 11.16
CA GLY A 54 9.46 7.37 10.25
C GLY A 54 8.02 7.86 10.39
N TYR A 55 7.74 9.02 9.83
CA TYR A 55 6.42 9.69 9.83
C TYR A 55 5.34 8.94 9.03
N GLY A 56 4.07 9.35 9.19
CA GLY A 56 2.96 8.84 8.36
C GLY A 56 2.14 7.72 8.99
N TRP A 57 2.28 7.50 10.30
CA TRP A 57 1.51 6.49 11.03
C TRP A 57 0.17 7.04 11.49
N HIS A 58 -0.88 6.31 11.13
CA HIS A 58 -2.22 6.49 11.66
C HIS A 58 -2.37 5.61 12.90
N ILE A 59 -3.01 6.16 13.92
CA ILE A 59 -3.17 5.50 15.21
C ILE A 59 -4.64 5.53 15.61
N ILE A 60 -5.19 4.35 15.89
CA ILE A 60 -6.54 4.18 16.45
C ILE A 60 -6.41 3.53 17.81
N VAL A 61 -7.05 4.11 18.80
CA VAL A 61 -7.11 3.60 20.17
C VAL A 61 -8.57 3.54 20.60
N GLY A 62 -9.02 2.39 21.08
CA GLY A 62 -10.38 2.24 21.60
C GLY A 62 -10.64 0.85 22.16
N LYS A 63 -11.79 0.67 22.83
CA LYS A 63 -12.20 -0.64 23.36
C LYS A 63 -12.51 -1.64 22.25
N ASP A 64 -13.33 -1.20 21.31
CA ASP A 64 -13.69 -1.97 20.13
C ASP A 64 -13.99 -1.07 18.95
N PHE A 65 -13.68 -1.54 17.75
CA PHE A 65 -13.90 -0.82 16.51
C PHE A 65 -13.85 -1.76 15.31
N ALA A 66 -14.68 -1.46 14.32
CA ALA A 66 -14.61 -2.01 12.98
C ALA A 66 -13.95 -1.00 12.05
N VAL A 67 -13.13 -1.50 11.13
CA VAL A 67 -12.36 -0.67 10.22
C VAL A 67 -12.44 -1.24 8.82
N ASP A 68 -12.69 -0.37 7.84
CA ASP A 68 -12.42 -0.69 6.45
C ASP A 68 -11.28 0.22 5.96
N LEU A 69 -10.06 -0.30 6.04
CA LEU A 69 -8.84 0.45 5.78
C LEU A 69 -8.02 -0.17 4.67
N ARG A 70 -7.49 0.67 3.79
CA ARG A 70 -6.46 0.26 2.82
C ARG A 70 -5.10 0.67 3.34
N TYR A 71 -4.33 -0.30 3.81
CA TYR A 71 -3.01 -0.09 4.38
C TYR A 71 -1.90 -0.78 3.56
N ARG A 72 -0.67 -0.29 3.72
CA ARG A 72 0.52 -0.84 3.07
C ARG A 72 0.87 -2.20 3.65
N LYS A 73 1.13 -3.20 2.79
CA LYS A 73 1.47 -4.57 3.22
C LYS A 73 2.66 -4.54 4.19
N GLY A 74 2.47 -5.13 5.37
CA GLY A 74 3.49 -5.17 6.42
C GLY A 74 3.63 -3.87 7.23
N ALA A 75 2.79 -2.85 7.01
CA ALA A 75 2.76 -1.61 7.76
C ALA A 75 1.44 -1.45 8.50
N CYS A 76 0.98 -2.52 9.15
CA CYS A 76 -0.19 -2.51 10.02
C CYS A 76 0.03 -3.47 11.19
N VAL A 77 -0.16 -2.97 12.41
CA VAL A 77 -0.06 -3.74 13.65
C VAL A 77 -1.31 -3.49 14.47
N LEU A 78 -1.90 -4.57 14.97
CA LEU A 78 -2.94 -4.52 15.98
C LEU A 78 -2.37 -5.02 17.31
N LEU A 79 -2.48 -4.22 18.34
CA LEU A 79 -2.15 -4.59 19.71
C LEU A 79 -3.41 -4.59 20.56
N TYR A 80 -3.47 -5.47 21.55
CA TYR A 80 -4.57 -5.52 22.50
C TYR A 80 -4.05 -5.80 23.91
N SER A 81 -4.68 -5.19 24.90
CA SER A 81 -4.46 -5.48 26.32
C SER A 81 -5.70 -6.16 26.87
N LYS A 82 -5.51 -7.32 27.51
CA LYS A 82 -6.64 -8.05 28.14
C LYS A 82 -7.10 -7.35 29.42
N ALA A 83 -6.16 -6.80 30.18
CA ALA A 83 -6.47 -6.13 31.44
C ALA A 83 -7.22 -4.81 31.23
N SER A 84 -6.77 -3.96 30.31
CA SER A 84 -7.47 -2.68 30.02
C SER A 84 -8.64 -2.82 29.04
N LYS A 85 -8.76 -3.96 28.33
CA LYS A 85 -9.72 -4.17 27.23
C LYS A 85 -9.61 -3.12 26.12
N ILE A 86 -8.40 -2.61 25.89
CA ILE A 86 -8.09 -1.63 24.86
C ILE A 86 -7.37 -2.29 23.69
N LYS A 87 -7.75 -1.87 22.48
CA LYS A 87 -7.12 -2.18 21.21
C LYS A 87 -6.41 -0.94 20.68
N VAL A 88 -5.22 -1.12 20.14
CA VAL A 88 -4.43 -0.10 19.47
C VAL A 88 -4.07 -0.59 18.07
N MET A 89 -4.49 0.13 17.05
CA MET A 89 -4.14 -0.16 15.66
C MET A 89 -3.22 0.93 15.14
N LEU A 90 -2.07 0.51 14.62
CA LEU A 90 -1.03 1.35 14.02
C LEU A 90 -0.94 0.96 12.55
N TYR A 91 -1.11 1.89 11.63
CA TYR A 91 -1.06 1.56 10.21
C TYR A 91 -0.56 2.72 9.34
N ARG A 92 -0.10 2.39 8.14
CA ARG A 92 0.13 3.35 7.06
C ARG A 92 -0.81 3.08 5.90
N THR A 93 -1.50 4.11 5.43
CA THR A 93 -2.39 4.02 4.28
C THR A 93 -1.61 3.89 2.97
N THR A 94 -2.23 3.32 1.95
CA THR A 94 -1.68 3.29 0.58
C THR A 94 -2.76 3.68 -0.42
N SER A 95 -2.35 4.25 -1.56
CA SER A 95 -3.27 4.73 -2.58
C SER A 95 -4.03 3.57 -3.21
N ALA A 96 -5.30 3.82 -3.54
CA ALA A 96 -6.09 2.94 -4.38
C ALA A 96 -6.03 3.44 -5.83
N VAL A 97 -5.72 2.52 -6.75
CA VAL A 97 -5.52 2.82 -8.18
C VAL A 97 -6.76 2.47 -9.00
N THR A 98 -7.69 1.71 -8.42
CA THR A 98 -8.87 1.18 -9.13
C THR A 98 -10.15 1.50 -8.37
N SER A 99 -11.16 1.96 -9.09
CA SER A 99 -12.52 2.13 -8.57
C SER A 99 -13.15 0.76 -8.26
N PRO A 100 -14.05 0.67 -7.26
CA PRO A 100 -14.78 -0.55 -6.97
C PRO A 100 -15.69 -0.95 -8.16
N PRO A 101 -15.90 -2.24 -8.43
CA PRO A 101 -16.80 -2.69 -9.50
C PRO A 101 -18.28 -2.41 -9.16
N ASN A 102 -19.07 -2.01 -10.17
CA ASN A 102 -20.50 -1.68 -10.02
C ASN A 102 -21.34 -2.79 -9.35
N LYS A 103 -21.01 -4.07 -9.60
CA LYS A 103 -21.75 -5.21 -9.02
C LYS A 103 -21.68 -5.24 -7.48
N GLU A 104 -20.55 -4.84 -6.90
CA GLU A 104 -20.41 -4.74 -5.44
C GLU A 104 -21.20 -3.56 -4.88
N HIS A 105 -21.31 -2.48 -5.64
CA HIS A 105 -22.11 -1.31 -5.27
C HIS A 105 -23.59 -1.66 -5.12
N GLU A 106 -24.13 -2.42 -6.07
CA GLU A 106 -25.53 -2.85 -6.01
C GLU A 106 -25.81 -3.75 -4.81
N ALA A 107 -24.88 -4.64 -4.47
CA ALA A 107 -25.03 -5.57 -3.35
C ALA A 107 -24.94 -4.87 -1.98
N LEU A 108 -24.10 -3.85 -1.84
CA LEU A 108 -23.83 -3.19 -0.56
C LEU A 108 -24.76 -1.99 -0.29
N ILE A 109 -25.21 -1.27 -1.33
CA ILE A 109 -25.79 0.07 -1.18
C ILE A 109 -27.22 0.19 -1.73
N LYS A 110 -27.57 -0.48 -2.83
CA LYS A 110 -28.83 -0.20 -3.55
C LYS A 110 -30.09 -0.39 -2.70
N ARG A 111 -30.05 -1.31 -1.73
CA ARG A 111 -31.15 -1.54 -0.77
C ARG A 111 -31.20 -0.53 0.36
N SER A 112 -30.07 0.06 0.77
CA SER A 112 -30.03 1.05 1.85
C SER A 112 -30.40 2.45 1.36
N ASP A 113 -30.08 2.79 0.10
CA ASP A 113 -30.46 4.07 -0.51
C ASP A 113 -31.98 4.23 -0.67
N GLN A 114 -32.72 3.12 -0.75
CA GLN A 114 -34.18 3.09 -0.82
C GLN A 114 -34.87 3.24 0.54
N VAL A 115 -34.13 3.16 1.66
CA VAL A 115 -34.71 3.30 2.99
C VAL A 115 -34.90 4.78 3.30
N CYS A 116 -36.14 5.24 3.34
CA CYS A 116 -36.48 6.58 3.82
C CYS A 116 -36.39 6.60 5.35
N VAL A 117 -35.34 7.21 5.89
CA VAL A 117 -35.10 7.29 7.34
C VAL A 117 -35.40 8.71 7.82
N LYS A 118 -36.11 8.84 8.96
CA LYS A 118 -36.21 10.14 9.65
C LYS A 118 -34.80 10.59 10.03
N LYS A 119 -34.43 11.83 9.67
CA LYS A 119 -33.15 12.42 10.08
C LYS A 119 -33.08 12.48 11.60
N GLU A 120 -32.31 11.56 12.18
CA GLU A 120 -32.04 11.58 13.61
C GLU A 120 -30.88 12.51 13.94
N LYS A 121 -30.83 12.97 15.20
CA LYS A 121 -29.84 13.92 15.67
C LYS A 121 -28.44 13.27 15.68
N SER A 122 -27.57 13.72 14.79
CA SER A 122 -26.14 13.41 14.82
C SER A 122 -25.39 14.44 15.67
N VAL A 123 -24.30 14.01 16.32
CA VAL A 123 -23.39 14.91 17.03
C VAL A 123 -22.04 14.91 16.33
N VAL A 124 -21.58 16.06 15.83
CA VAL A 124 -20.27 16.18 15.18
C VAL A 124 -19.24 16.58 16.23
N TYR A 125 -18.15 15.81 16.33
CA TYR A 125 -17.05 16.11 17.25
C TYR A 125 -15.98 16.97 16.60
N GLU A 126 -15.53 16.57 15.42
CA GLU A 126 -14.46 17.22 14.68
C GLU A 126 -14.71 17.02 13.19
N SER A 127 -14.72 18.08 12.40
CA SER A 127 -14.84 17.94 10.94
C SER A 127 -14.13 19.08 10.24
N SER A 128 -13.40 18.73 9.18
CA SER A 128 -12.84 19.67 8.21
C SER A 128 -13.63 19.67 6.89
N MET A 129 -14.59 18.76 6.73
CA MET A 129 -15.43 18.69 5.53
C MET A 129 -16.33 19.92 5.40
N THR A 130 -16.69 20.25 4.16
CA THR A 130 -17.77 21.21 3.89
C THR A 130 -19.07 20.69 4.49
N ASP A 131 -19.97 21.62 4.86
CA ASP A 131 -21.26 21.26 5.45
C ASP A 131 -22.06 20.31 4.54
N GLU A 132 -22.06 20.55 3.23
CA GLU A 132 -22.70 19.69 2.24
C GLU A 132 -22.15 18.26 2.26
N MET A 133 -20.83 18.10 2.21
CA MET A 133 -20.20 16.78 2.19
C MET A 133 -20.40 16.05 3.52
N ARG A 134 -20.30 16.78 4.64
CA ARG A 134 -20.56 16.25 5.97
C ARG A 134 -22.00 15.73 6.06
N ASP A 135 -22.97 16.51 5.61
CA ASP A 135 -24.39 16.14 5.67
C ASP A 135 -24.68 14.91 4.80
N ILE A 136 -24.04 14.79 3.62
CA ILE A 136 -24.13 13.58 2.79
C ILE A 136 -23.58 12.36 3.53
N VAL A 137 -22.40 12.48 4.15
CA VAL A 137 -21.76 11.37 4.88
C VAL A 137 -22.61 10.94 6.08
N VAL A 138 -23.15 11.91 6.84
CA VAL A 138 -24.02 11.65 7.98
C VAL A 138 -25.33 11.00 7.54
N ASP A 139 -25.98 11.51 6.49
CA ASP A 139 -27.24 10.96 5.96
C ASP A 139 -27.06 9.52 5.47
N LYS A 140 -26.01 9.26 4.68
CA LYS A 140 -25.66 7.89 4.25
C LYS A 140 -25.40 6.97 5.43
N THR A 141 -24.71 7.45 6.46
CA THR A 141 -24.44 6.66 7.68
C THR A 141 -25.74 6.30 8.42
N ASN A 142 -26.70 7.23 8.51
CA ASN A 142 -28.03 6.98 9.10
C ASN A 142 -28.80 5.89 8.34
N ARG A 143 -28.78 5.93 7.00
CA ARG A 143 -29.41 4.91 6.15
C ARG A 143 -28.77 3.54 6.34
N LEU A 144 -27.44 3.48 6.32
CA LEU A 144 -26.69 2.24 6.53
C LEU A 144 -26.90 1.67 7.92
N TYR A 145 -26.97 2.51 8.95
CA TYR A 145 -27.29 2.07 10.31
C TYR A 145 -28.63 1.36 10.35
N SER A 146 -29.67 2.00 9.80
CA SER A 146 -31.04 1.48 9.82
C SER A 146 -31.17 0.18 9.02
N HIS A 147 -30.42 0.07 7.90
CA HIS A 147 -30.39 -1.15 7.10
C HIS A 147 -29.69 -2.32 7.81
N TYR A 148 -28.58 -2.07 8.51
CA TYR A 148 -27.78 -3.12 9.16
C TYR A 148 -28.09 -3.35 10.64
N GLU A 149 -29.09 -2.67 11.22
CA GLU A 149 -29.36 -2.70 12.65
C GLU A 149 -29.53 -4.11 13.24
N SER A 150 -30.17 -5.00 12.48
CA SER A 150 -30.46 -6.39 12.88
C SER A 150 -29.27 -7.35 12.71
N PHE A 151 -28.15 -6.90 12.13
CA PHE A 151 -27.00 -7.77 11.87
C PHE A 151 -26.01 -7.76 13.05
N LYS A 152 -25.46 -8.94 13.36
CA LYS A 152 -24.45 -9.11 14.41
C LYS A 152 -23.18 -8.28 14.15
N ASP A 153 -22.72 -8.27 12.90
CA ASP A 153 -21.49 -7.55 12.48
C ASP A 153 -21.81 -6.19 11.83
N LYS A 154 -22.85 -5.50 12.32
CA LYS A 154 -23.34 -4.25 11.72
C LYS A 154 -22.24 -3.20 11.57
N ASP A 155 -21.35 -3.07 12.55
CA ASP A 155 -20.30 -2.05 12.55
C ASP A 155 -19.33 -2.25 11.37
N ALA A 156 -18.96 -3.51 11.10
CA ALA A 156 -18.11 -3.87 9.96
C ALA A 156 -18.83 -3.68 8.63
N LYS A 157 -20.12 -4.05 8.55
CA LYS A 157 -20.93 -3.85 7.34
C LYS A 157 -21.12 -2.36 7.02
N ILE A 158 -21.40 -1.53 8.04
CA ILE A 158 -21.52 -0.08 7.90
C ILE A 158 -20.19 0.52 7.46
N ALA A 159 -19.07 0.14 8.09
CA ALA A 159 -17.75 0.64 7.71
C ALA A 159 -17.43 0.34 6.23
N SER A 160 -17.70 -0.89 5.80
CA SER A 160 -17.41 -1.32 4.43
C SER A 160 -18.35 -0.69 3.40
N ALA A 161 -19.66 -0.69 3.68
CA ALA A 161 -20.64 -0.06 2.79
C ALA A 161 -20.41 1.46 2.67
N LEU A 162 -20.14 2.16 3.77
CA LEU A 162 -19.89 3.59 3.73
C LEU A 162 -18.64 3.91 2.92
N LYS A 163 -17.53 3.20 3.16
CA LYS A 163 -16.31 3.35 2.36
C LYS A 163 -16.59 3.07 0.89
N HIS A 164 -17.29 1.98 0.57
CA HIS A 164 -17.60 1.61 -0.79
C HIS A 164 -18.41 2.71 -1.49
N SER A 165 -19.46 3.23 -0.85
CA SER A 165 -20.27 4.33 -1.40
C SER A 165 -19.44 5.60 -1.65
N LEU A 166 -18.56 5.98 -0.72
CA LEU A 166 -17.74 7.17 -0.87
C LEU A 166 -16.67 6.98 -1.94
N THR A 167 -16.08 5.79 -2.00
CA THR A 167 -15.09 5.42 -3.02
C THR A 167 -15.70 5.44 -4.42
N PHE A 168 -16.94 4.97 -4.53
CA PHE A 168 -17.69 4.96 -5.77
C PHE A 168 -18.04 6.38 -6.25
N ALA A 169 -18.57 7.23 -5.36
CA ALA A 169 -19.05 8.56 -5.73
C ALA A 169 -17.95 9.63 -5.84
N TYR A 170 -16.93 9.57 -4.97
CA TYR A 170 -15.96 10.66 -4.79
C TYR A 170 -14.51 10.23 -5.06
N GLY A 171 -14.33 9.04 -5.63
CA GLY A 171 -13.03 8.50 -6.01
C GLY A 171 -12.31 7.74 -4.89
N PRO A 172 -11.13 7.16 -5.19
CA PRO A 172 -10.44 6.24 -4.29
C PRO A 172 -9.93 6.89 -3.00
N THR A 173 -9.44 6.07 -2.06
CA THR A 173 -8.68 6.45 -0.85
C THR A 173 -9.47 6.89 0.40
N TRP A 174 -10.77 6.62 0.42
CA TRP A 174 -11.57 6.75 1.64
C TRP A 174 -11.23 5.68 2.68
N GLN A 175 -11.26 6.08 3.93
CA GLN A 175 -10.98 5.26 5.10
C GLN A 175 -12.11 5.47 6.09
N VAL A 176 -12.67 4.37 6.61
CA VAL A 176 -13.83 4.43 7.51
C VAL A 176 -13.56 3.60 8.75
N ILE A 177 -13.82 4.20 9.90
CA ILE A 177 -13.71 3.58 11.23
C ILE A 177 -15.07 3.75 11.91
N VAL A 178 -15.62 2.65 12.40
CA VAL A 178 -16.89 2.63 13.13
C VAL A 178 -16.64 2.00 14.49
N SER A 179 -17.10 2.66 15.56
CA SER A 179 -16.99 2.13 16.92
C SER A 179 -18.35 2.16 17.62
N PRO A 180 -18.72 1.08 18.34
CA PRO A 180 -19.88 1.09 19.23
C PRO A 180 -19.60 1.86 20.53
N SER A 181 -18.36 2.25 20.78
CA SER A 181 -17.94 3.01 21.95
C SER A 181 -17.76 4.49 21.62
N ARG A 182 -18.13 5.35 22.58
CA ARG A 182 -17.79 6.77 22.51
C ARG A 182 -16.29 7.01 22.71
N GLU A 183 -15.65 6.13 23.49
CA GLU A 183 -14.24 6.20 23.85
C GLU A 183 -13.36 5.57 22.76
N ILE A 184 -13.21 6.31 21.67
CA ILE A 184 -12.26 6.03 20.60
C ILE A 184 -11.48 7.31 20.28
N ALA A 185 -10.20 7.18 19.97
CA ALA A 185 -9.40 8.24 19.40
C ALA A 185 -8.74 7.71 18.14
N CYS A 186 -8.89 8.45 17.04
CA CYS A 186 -8.09 8.27 15.86
C CYS A 186 -7.26 9.54 15.67
N LEU A 187 -6.00 9.39 15.29
CA LEU A 187 -5.18 10.47 14.78
C LEU A 187 -5.00 10.24 13.27
N PRO A 188 -6.02 10.54 12.45
CA PRO A 188 -5.92 10.36 11.02
C PRO A 188 -5.02 11.44 10.43
N ILE A 189 -4.19 11.05 9.46
CA ILE A 189 -3.61 11.99 8.52
C ILE A 189 -4.62 12.08 7.38
N ALA A 190 -5.31 13.21 7.25
CA ALA A 190 -6.34 13.41 6.25
C ALA A 190 -5.93 14.46 5.23
N ASP A 191 -6.40 14.30 4.00
CA ASP A 191 -6.32 15.35 2.99
C ASP A 191 -7.16 16.55 3.45
N THR A 192 -6.77 17.75 3.00
CA THR A 192 -7.44 19.00 3.41
C THR A 192 -8.93 18.94 3.13
N ASN A 193 -9.73 19.31 4.12
CA ASN A 193 -11.19 19.30 4.09
C ASN A 193 -11.86 17.93 3.86
N MET A 194 -11.16 16.83 4.18
CA MET A 194 -11.67 15.48 3.94
C MET A 194 -11.69 14.62 5.21
N HIS A 195 -12.01 15.20 6.36
CA HIS A 195 -12.15 14.48 7.64
C HIS A 195 -13.46 14.83 8.36
N ALA A 196 -14.11 13.81 8.91
CA ALA A 196 -15.27 13.96 9.79
C ALA A 196 -15.28 12.87 10.87
N ASP A 197 -15.49 13.28 12.11
CA ASP A 197 -15.70 12.45 13.30
C ASP A 197 -17.02 12.88 13.93
N PHE A 198 -17.98 11.96 13.95
CA PHE A 198 -19.34 12.23 14.38
C PHE A 198 -19.98 10.99 15.00
N MET A 199 -21.09 11.20 15.70
CA MET A 199 -21.91 10.17 16.30
C MET A 199 -23.25 10.11 15.60
N VAL A 200 -23.63 8.90 15.19
CA VAL A 200 -24.98 8.56 14.74
C VAL A 200 -25.54 7.54 15.72
N LYS A 201 -26.63 7.89 16.41
CA LYS A 201 -27.23 7.07 17.48
C LYS A 201 -26.22 6.73 18.58
N LYS A 202 -25.72 5.49 18.57
CA LYS A 202 -24.73 4.96 19.52
C LYS A 202 -23.41 4.58 18.85
N LEU A 203 -23.26 4.83 17.54
CA LEU A 203 -22.02 4.58 16.80
C LEU A 203 -21.25 5.86 16.60
N ARG A 204 -19.97 5.84 16.97
CA ARG A 204 -19.01 6.86 16.56
C ARG A 204 -18.40 6.44 15.23
N VAL A 205 -18.42 7.35 14.26
CA VAL A 205 -17.97 7.12 12.90
C VAL A 205 -16.93 8.18 12.57
N MET A 206 -15.76 7.72 12.16
CA MET A 206 -14.68 8.57 11.65
C MET A 206 -14.46 8.21 10.19
N VAL A 207 -14.57 9.21 9.34
CA VAL A 207 -14.37 9.11 7.89
C VAL A 207 -13.30 10.08 7.50
N TYR A 208 -12.32 9.61 6.74
CA TYR A 208 -11.34 10.50 6.14
C TYR A 208 -10.85 10.00 4.79
N ARG A 209 -10.34 10.92 3.99
CA ARG A 209 -9.65 10.60 2.74
C ARG A 209 -8.16 10.75 2.94
N HIS A 210 -7.41 9.69 2.61
CA HIS A 210 -5.96 9.78 2.54
C HIS A 210 -5.35 8.63 1.73
N GLY A 211 -4.55 8.99 0.73
CA GLY A 211 -3.85 8.06 -0.15
C GLY A 211 -2.47 7.59 0.32
N GLY A 212 -2.02 7.99 1.52
CA GLY A 212 -0.65 7.79 1.98
C GLY A 212 0.25 9.00 1.69
N VAL A 213 1.38 9.04 2.37
CA VAL A 213 2.32 10.17 2.29
C VAL A 213 3.02 10.18 0.92
N HIS A 214 3.33 11.37 0.38
CA HIS A 214 4.07 11.53 -0.88
C HIS A 214 5.35 10.69 -0.93
N LEU A 215 6.01 10.55 0.22
CA LEU A 215 7.19 9.71 0.39
C LEU A 215 6.91 8.21 0.18
N ASP A 216 5.80 7.69 0.71
CA ASP A 216 5.43 6.29 0.51
C ASP A 216 5.16 6.01 -0.98
N ARG A 217 4.60 7.00 -1.72
CA ARG A 217 4.47 6.91 -3.19
C ARG A 217 5.83 6.83 -3.89
N HIS A 218 6.81 7.63 -3.47
CA HIS A 218 8.17 7.53 -4.02
C HIS A 218 8.82 6.17 -3.73
N LEU A 219 8.67 5.65 -2.51
CA LEU A 219 9.20 4.33 -2.17
C LEU A 219 8.51 3.22 -2.98
N ASP A 220 7.20 3.33 -3.21
CA ASP A 220 6.45 2.38 -4.02
C ASP A 220 6.86 2.46 -5.51
N LEU A 221 7.11 3.66 -6.04
CA LEU A 221 7.67 3.87 -7.39
C LEU A 221 9.08 3.28 -7.52
N LEU A 222 9.95 3.48 -6.54
CA LEU A 222 11.29 2.89 -6.52
C LEU A 222 11.22 1.36 -6.46
N GLN A 223 10.30 0.81 -5.66
CA GLN A 223 10.11 -0.63 -5.58
C GLN A 223 9.54 -1.22 -6.88
N LEU A 224 8.64 -0.49 -7.55
CA LEU A 224 8.15 -0.83 -8.87
C LEU A 224 9.29 -0.82 -9.90
N GLY A 225 10.09 0.25 -9.93
CA GLY A 225 11.26 0.37 -10.81
C GLY A 225 12.26 -0.77 -10.61
N LYS A 226 12.50 -1.15 -9.35
CA LYS A 226 13.32 -2.34 -9.02
C LYS A 226 12.71 -3.63 -9.60
N ARG A 227 11.41 -3.86 -9.41
CA ARG A 227 10.74 -5.07 -9.95
C ARG A 227 10.79 -5.11 -11.47
N LEU A 228 10.52 -3.98 -12.12
CA LEU A 228 10.57 -3.85 -13.56
C LEU A 228 11.98 -4.13 -14.09
N ALA A 229 13.02 -3.59 -13.46
CA ALA A 229 14.40 -3.87 -13.81
C ALA A 229 14.74 -5.36 -13.70
N PHE A 230 14.30 -6.06 -12.65
CA PHE A 230 14.48 -7.51 -12.55
C PHE A 230 13.73 -8.28 -13.63
N VAL A 231 12.50 -7.89 -13.95
CA VAL A 231 11.72 -8.54 -15.02
C VAL A 231 12.42 -8.37 -16.37
N LEU A 232 12.90 -7.15 -16.68
CA LEU A 232 13.64 -6.88 -17.91
C LEU A 232 14.96 -7.65 -17.97
N ALA A 233 15.71 -7.73 -16.86
CA ALA A 233 16.91 -8.57 -16.78
C ALA A 233 16.61 -10.05 -17.04
N SER A 234 15.52 -10.59 -16.48
CA SER A 234 15.08 -11.96 -16.73
C SER A 234 14.67 -12.19 -18.19
N ILE A 235 13.99 -11.23 -18.82
CA ILE A 235 13.65 -11.30 -20.25
C ILE A 235 14.92 -11.32 -21.10
N CYS A 236 15.90 -10.45 -20.83
CA CYS A 236 17.18 -10.45 -21.53
C CYS A 236 17.94 -11.77 -21.35
N LEU A 237 17.88 -12.38 -20.17
CA LEU A 237 18.49 -13.69 -19.91
C LEU A 237 17.79 -14.79 -20.73
N LEU A 238 16.46 -14.79 -20.78
CA LEU A 238 15.69 -15.75 -21.59
C LEU A 238 15.99 -15.61 -23.08
N LEU A 239 16.09 -14.37 -23.59
CA LEU A 239 16.48 -14.10 -24.97
C LEU A 239 17.90 -14.59 -25.25
N TYR A 240 18.84 -14.33 -24.35
CA TYR A 240 20.20 -14.84 -24.46
C TYR A 240 20.24 -16.37 -24.48
N SER A 241 19.55 -17.03 -23.56
CA SER A 241 19.48 -18.49 -23.51
C SER A 241 18.86 -19.06 -24.79
N PHE A 242 17.74 -18.49 -25.25
CA PHE A 242 17.13 -18.90 -26.52
C PHE A 242 18.12 -18.80 -27.68
N MET A 243 18.83 -17.68 -27.81
CA MET A 243 19.81 -17.47 -28.89
C MET A 243 21.08 -18.33 -28.75
N ALA A 244 21.48 -18.66 -27.52
CA ALA A 244 22.64 -19.53 -27.25
C ALA A 244 22.35 -21.01 -27.55
N PHE A 245 21.11 -21.45 -27.31
CA PHE A 245 20.67 -22.82 -27.59
C PHE A 245 19.97 -22.98 -28.95
N TYR A 246 19.73 -21.88 -29.67
CA TYR A 246 19.26 -21.96 -31.05
C TYR A 246 20.35 -22.58 -31.92
N PRO A 247 20.09 -23.70 -32.61
CA PRO A 247 21.09 -24.33 -33.44
C PRO A 247 21.39 -23.41 -34.64
N SER A 248 22.45 -22.61 -34.55
CA SER A 248 23.06 -22.03 -35.74
C SER A 248 23.86 -23.14 -36.40
N LYS A 249 23.52 -23.52 -37.64
CA LYS A 249 24.47 -24.23 -38.50
C LYS A 249 25.72 -23.35 -38.55
N SER A 250 26.82 -23.84 -37.98
CA SER A 250 28.02 -23.02 -37.86
C SER A 250 28.65 -22.90 -39.25
N CYS A 251 28.87 -21.68 -39.69
CA CYS A 251 29.84 -21.37 -40.75
C CYS A 251 31.23 -21.20 -40.12
N ASP A 252 31.59 -22.00 -39.10
CA ASP A 252 32.75 -21.72 -38.23
C ASP A 252 34.09 -22.31 -38.70
N ASP A 253 34.15 -23.10 -39.77
CA ASP A 253 35.39 -23.85 -40.09
C ASP A 253 36.44 -23.09 -40.92
N SER A 254 36.51 -21.74 -40.89
CA SER A 254 37.60 -21.05 -41.62
C SER A 254 38.07 -19.68 -41.09
N ALA A 255 37.73 -19.30 -39.86
CA ALA A 255 38.18 -18.02 -39.28
C ALA A 255 39.48 -18.09 -38.45
N ASN A 256 40.26 -19.18 -38.52
CA ASN A 256 41.55 -19.30 -37.82
C ASN A 256 42.78 -18.98 -38.69
N VAL A 257 42.62 -18.40 -39.88
CA VAL A 257 43.75 -17.90 -40.68
C VAL A 257 43.75 -16.37 -40.66
N ALA A 258 44.51 -15.84 -39.70
CA ALA A 258 45.20 -14.55 -39.69
C ALA A 258 44.62 -13.40 -40.54
N GLY A 259 44.03 -12.43 -39.82
CA GLY A 259 44.08 -11.00 -40.08
C GLY A 259 44.25 -10.53 -41.52
N GLN A 260 43.13 -10.27 -42.20
CA GLN A 260 43.10 -9.30 -43.29
C GLN A 260 41.73 -8.60 -43.34
N HIS A 261 41.82 -7.28 -43.39
CA HIS A 261 40.73 -6.34 -43.64
C HIS A 261 40.18 -6.64 -45.04
N LEU A 262 39.10 -7.41 -45.15
CA LEU A 262 38.53 -7.79 -46.46
C LEU A 262 37.48 -6.76 -46.89
N SER A 263 37.89 -5.99 -47.90
CA SER A 263 37.09 -5.07 -48.68
C SER A 263 35.96 -5.79 -49.42
N ILE A 264 34.86 -5.06 -49.58
CA ILE A 264 33.69 -5.41 -50.38
C ILE A 264 34.11 -5.39 -51.85
N ASP A 265 34.63 -6.49 -52.37
CA ASP A 265 34.53 -6.80 -53.79
C ASP A 265 34.71 -8.30 -54.01
N GLY A 266 33.87 -8.85 -54.89
CA GLY A 266 33.56 -10.26 -54.99
C GLY A 266 34.76 -11.20 -54.93
N GLY A 267 34.84 -11.99 -53.86
CA GLY A 267 35.87 -13.00 -53.68
C GLY A 267 35.51 -13.97 -52.55
N ASN A 268 34.98 -15.13 -52.93
CA ASN A 268 34.78 -16.37 -52.17
C ASN A 268 34.51 -16.23 -50.66
N LEU A 269 33.22 -16.28 -50.32
CA LEU A 269 32.74 -16.55 -48.98
C LEU A 269 33.37 -17.85 -48.43
N PRO A 270 33.74 -17.88 -47.15
CA PRO A 270 34.22 -19.10 -46.49
C PRO A 270 33.20 -20.25 -46.65
N GLY A 271 33.70 -21.41 -47.05
CA GLY A 271 33.00 -22.68 -47.36
C GLY A 271 31.47 -22.74 -47.16
N ASN A 272 30.74 -22.93 -48.27
CA ASN A 272 29.34 -23.38 -48.34
C ASN A 272 28.27 -22.59 -47.54
N CYS A 273 28.48 -21.32 -47.21
CA CYS A 273 27.43 -20.48 -46.61
C CYS A 273 26.84 -19.45 -47.59
N THR A 274 25.51 -19.33 -47.60
CA THR A 274 24.77 -18.32 -48.37
C THR A 274 24.87 -16.94 -47.70
N ALA A 275 24.72 -15.85 -48.46
CA ALA A 275 24.73 -14.49 -47.91
C ALA A 275 23.64 -14.27 -46.84
N GLU A 276 22.49 -14.95 -46.97
CA GLU A 276 21.41 -14.93 -45.99
C GLU A 276 21.79 -15.62 -44.67
N GLU A 277 22.60 -16.68 -44.72
CA GLU A 277 23.11 -17.37 -43.53
C GLU A 277 24.15 -16.54 -42.79
N LEU A 278 25.00 -15.79 -43.51
CA LEU A 278 25.97 -14.86 -42.92
C LEU A 278 25.29 -13.68 -42.22
N ASP A 279 24.27 -13.07 -42.84
CA ASP A 279 23.50 -11.97 -42.23
C ASP A 279 22.70 -12.44 -41.01
N ARG A 280 22.14 -13.67 -41.07
CA ARG A 280 21.47 -14.31 -39.93
C ARG A 280 22.44 -14.61 -38.78
N ALA A 281 23.67 -15.03 -39.05
CA ALA A 281 24.69 -15.26 -38.02
C ALA A 281 25.17 -13.97 -37.36
N ASN A 282 25.39 -12.92 -38.15
CA ASN A 282 25.77 -11.60 -37.66
C ASN A 282 24.67 -10.97 -36.80
N SER A 283 23.41 -11.04 -37.24
CA SER A 283 22.27 -10.56 -36.46
C SER A 283 22.11 -11.35 -35.15
N LEU A 284 22.26 -12.69 -35.17
CA LEU A 284 22.25 -13.52 -33.95
C LEU A 284 23.36 -13.11 -32.96
N THR A 285 24.56 -12.83 -33.46
CA THR A 285 25.71 -12.41 -32.64
C THR A 285 25.46 -11.03 -32.03
N TRP A 286 24.91 -10.10 -32.80
CA TRP A 286 24.52 -8.77 -32.32
C TRP A 286 23.44 -8.84 -31.24
N TRP A 287 22.42 -9.69 -31.42
CA TRP A 287 21.36 -9.91 -30.42
C TRP A 287 21.87 -10.59 -29.14
N LYS A 288 22.84 -11.52 -29.25
CA LYS A 288 23.53 -12.12 -28.09
C LYS A 288 24.24 -11.04 -27.28
N THR A 289 25.06 -10.20 -27.92
CA THR A 289 25.77 -9.09 -27.26
C THR A 289 24.80 -8.10 -26.63
N THR A 290 23.76 -7.69 -27.35
CA THR A 290 22.73 -6.77 -26.85
C THR A 290 22.01 -7.34 -25.63
N SER A 291 21.73 -8.64 -25.62
CA SER A 291 21.09 -9.32 -24.48
C SER A 291 22.00 -9.35 -23.24
N VAL A 292 23.30 -9.62 -23.40
CA VAL A 292 24.29 -9.61 -22.30
C VAL A 292 24.43 -8.20 -21.70
N VAL A 293 24.51 -7.18 -22.57
CA VAL A 293 24.52 -5.76 -22.14
C VAL A 293 23.22 -5.41 -21.42
N GLY A 294 22.08 -5.88 -21.92
CA GLY A 294 20.77 -5.71 -21.28
C GLY A 294 20.71 -6.30 -19.87
N VAL A 295 21.12 -7.57 -19.69
CA VAL A 295 21.16 -8.23 -18.36
C VAL A 295 22.03 -7.42 -17.39
N SER A 296 23.22 -7.03 -17.83
CA SER A 296 24.17 -6.27 -17.01
C SER A 296 23.62 -4.90 -16.63
N GLY A 297 23.09 -4.15 -17.60
CA GLY A 297 22.53 -2.82 -17.42
C GLY A 297 21.34 -2.80 -16.48
N PHE A 298 20.37 -3.71 -16.66
CA PHE A 298 19.19 -3.78 -15.79
C PHE A 298 19.55 -4.25 -14.36
N THR A 299 20.56 -5.10 -14.20
CA THR A 299 21.05 -5.52 -12.88
C THR A 299 21.76 -4.38 -12.14
N ILE A 300 22.58 -3.60 -12.84
CA ILE A 300 23.21 -2.39 -12.28
C ILE A 300 22.14 -1.37 -11.88
N LEU A 301 21.15 -1.12 -12.75
CA LEU A 301 20.05 -0.21 -12.45
C LEU A 301 19.26 -0.64 -11.21
N ALA A 302 18.92 -1.92 -11.08
CA ALA A 302 18.26 -2.47 -9.89
C ALA A 302 19.08 -2.26 -8.60
N SER A 303 20.42 -2.34 -8.72
CA SER A 303 21.35 -2.14 -7.61
C SER A 303 21.46 -0.67 -7.20
N LEU A 304 21.51 0.25 -8.17
CA LEU A 304 21.47 1.69 -7.94
C LEU A 304 20.16 2.12 -7.27
N ILE A 305 19.01 1.62 -7.75
CA ILE A 305 17.70 1.87 -7.13
C ILE A 305 17.69 1.39 -5.66
N ARG A 306 18.29 0.22 -5.38
CA ARG A 306 18.41 -0.31 -4.01
C ARG A 306 19.27 0.60 -3.12
N MET A 307 20.42 1.05 -3.62
CA MET A 307 21.30 1.97 -2.88
C MET A 307 20.61 3.32 -2.60
N TYR A 308 19.95 3.88 -3.61
CA TYR A 308 19.20 5.13 -3.47
C TYR A 308 18.07 5.01 -2.45
N SER A 309 17.26 3.94 -2.53
CA SER A 309 16.19 3.68 -1.57
C SER A 309 16.71 3.60 -0.12
N ASN A 310 17.86 2.97 0.10
CA ASN A 310 18.47 2.87 1.42
C ASN A 310 19.00 4.23 1.93
N SER A 311 19.53 5.06 1.04
CA SER A 311 20.01 6.42 1.35
C SER A 311 18.87 7.37 1.71
N VAL A 312 17.76 7.32 0.96
CA VAL A 312 16.56 8.12 1.27
C VAL A 312 15.95 7.67 2.61
N ALA A 313 15.84 6.37 2.83
CA ALA A 313 15.31 5.82 4.09
C ALA A 313 16.18 6.17 5.31
N SER A 314 17.50 6.28 5.15
CA SER A 314 18.40 6.64 6.26
C SER A 314 18.40 8.14 6.57
N LYS A 315 18.33 9.01 5.55
CA LYS A 315 18.19 10.46 5.74
C LYS A 315 16.91 10.83 6.47
N LEU A 316 15.82 10.10 6.23
CA LEU A 316 14.54 10.30 6.89
C LEU A 316 14.44 9.77 8.33
N LYS A 317 15.35 8.89 8.76
CA LYS A 317 15.46 8.50 10.19
C LYS A 317 16.14 9.57 11.04
N ARG A 318 16.76 10.58 10.41
CA ARG A 318 17.50 11.66 11.09
C ARG A 318 16.74 12.99 11.11
N LEU A 319 15.56 13.05 10.49
CA LEU A 319 14.58 14.13 10.59
C LEU A 319 13.45 13.68 11.52
#